data_AF-A0AA35WWT3-F1
#
_entry.id   AF-A0AA35WWT3-F1
#
_cell.length_a   1.000
_cell.length_b   1.000
_cell.length_c   1.000
_cell.angle_alpha   90.00
_cell.angle_beta   90.00
_cell.angle_gamma   90.00
#
_symmetry.space_group_name_H-M   'P 1'
#
loop_
_entity.id
_entity.type
_entity.pdbx_description
1 polymer ?
#
loop_
_entity_poly.entity_id
_entity_poly.type
_entity_poly.pdbx_seq_one_letter_code
_entity_poly.pdbx_strand_id
1 'polypeptide(L)'
;YSWCDLLHHAVNCHISPLSSLSPSPCHWAGCNTTPLRMKPSLIRHLETHHCSPGPKPIPPSVAVTLAKLQHCPPLENEVESPLTKAVRVTAALVLRNLCRMAPSTHCQIRRHEHRLSEVALSDREAAHAITECLTYLNLPSPPPPSLAANPHDNTFTHHQLTENSYSSP
;
A
#
# COMPACT_ATOMS: atom_id res chain seq x y z
N TYR A 1 37.18 3.45 -7.09
CA TYR A 1 35.98 3.29 -7.92
C TYR A 1 34.76 3.37 -7.02
N SER A 2 33.77 4.22 -7.35
CA SER A 2 32.51 4.24 -6.61
C SER A 2 31.78 2.91 -6.82
N TRP A 3 31.09 2.42 -5.79
CA TRP A 3 30.26 1.21 -5.88
C TRP A 3 29.25 1.29 -7.04
N CYS A 4 28.66 2.47 -7.25
CA CYS A 4 27.73 2.72 -8.34
C CYS A 4 28.37 2.48 -9.71
N ASP A 5 29.63 2.89 -9.90
CA ASP A 5 30.34 2.76 -11.19
C ASP A 5 30.64 1.29 -11.50
N LEU A 6 31.05 0.52 -10.48
CA LEU A 6 31.38 -0.89 -10.60
C LEU A 6 30.13 -1.72 -10.93
N LEU A 7 29.03 -1.50 -10.21
CA LEU A 7 27.76 -2.19 -10.45
C LEU A 7 27.19 -1.81 -11.82
N HIS A 8 27.23 -0.54 -12.19
CA HIS A 8 26.78 -0.07 -13.49
C HIS A 8 27.57 -0.71 -14.65
N HIS A 9 28.90 -0.78 -14.53
CA HIS A 9 29.75 -1.49 -15.49
C HIS A 9 29.41 -2.99 -15.55
N ALA A 10 29.29 -3.65 -14.40
CA ALA A 10 28.97 -5.07 -14.32
C ALA A 10 27.63 -5.39 -15.01
N VAL A 11 26.59 -4.61 -14.73
CA VAL A 11 25.27 -4.81 -15.33
C VAL A 11 25.30 -4.54 -16.83
N ASN A 12 25.90 -3.44 -17.28
CA ASN A 12 25.81 -3.03 -18.68
C ASN A 12 26.78 -3.74 -19.62
N CYS A 13 27.97 -4.09 -19.15
CA CYS A 13 28.96 -4.76 -20.00
C CYS A 13 28.85 -6.29 -19.92
N HIS A 14 28.48 -6.85 -18.76
CA HIS A 14 28.54 -8.29 -18.53
C HIS A 14 27.16 -8.97 -18.42
N ILE A 15 26.10 -8.25 -18.05
CA ILE A 15 24.76 -8.83 -17.86
C ILE A 15 23.74 -8.42 -18.93
N SER A 16 23.81 -7.19 -19.45
CA SER A 16 22.96 -6.73 -20.55
C SER A 16 23.01 -7.59 -21.82
N PRO A 17 24.15 -8.17 -22.25
CA PRO A 17 24.17 -9.06 -23.40
C PRO A 17 23.50 -10.43 -23.17
N LEU A 18 23.16 -10.79 -21.92
CA LEU A 18 22.36 -11.97 -21.63
C LEU A 18 20.88 -11.65 -21.86
N SER A 19 20.26 -12.37 -22.80
CA SER A 19 18.82 -12.32 -23.07
C SER A 19 18.03 -12.45 -21.76
N SER A 20 17.02 -11.60 -21.55
CA SER A 20 16.28 -11.50 -20.28
C SER A 20 15.57 -12.78 -19.83
N LEU A 21 15.41 -13.74 -20.74
CA LEU A 21 14.69 -15.00 -20.53
C LEU A 21 15.59 -16.18 -20.15
N SER A 22 16.92 -16.09 -20.31
CA SER A 22 17.83 -17.18 -19.95
C SER A 22 18.44 -16.98 -18.56
N PRO A 23 18.42 -18.00 -17.70
CA PRO A 23 19.12 -17.95 -16.43
C PRO A 23 20.62 -18.16 -16.67
N SER A 24 21.47 -17.37 -16.00
CA SER A 24 22.93 -17.44 -16.17
C SER A 24 23.65 -17.56 -14.82
N PRO A 25 24.83 -18.20 -14.79
CA PRO A 25 25.63 -18.30 -13.58
C PRO A 25 26.37 -16.99 -13.30
N CYS A 26 26.88 -16.85 -12.08
CA CYS A 26 27.81 -15.76 -11.75
C CYS A 26 29.21 -16.12 -12.30
N HIS A 27 29.77 -15.25 -13.13
CA HIS A 27 31.11 -15.42 -13.71
C HIS A 27 32.21 -14.67 -12.94
N TRP A 28 31.90 -14.17 -11.74
CA TRP A 28 32.89 -13.47 -10.92
C TRP A 28 33.97 -14.44 -10.44
N ALA A 29 35.24 -14.04 -10.56
CA ALA A 29 36.37 -14.91 -10.22
C ALA A 29 36.30 -15.39 -8.76
N GLY A 30 36.29 -16.70 -8.55
CA GLY A 30 36.18 -17.31 -7.21
C GLY A 30 34.76 -17.32 -6.62
N CYS A 31 33.72 -16.97 -7.38
CA CYS A 31 32.35 -17.08 -6.91
C CYS A 31 31.85 -18.53 -6.98
N ASN A 32 31.79 -19.20 -5.83
CA ASN A 32 31.37 -20.61 -5.75
C ASN A 32 29.84 -20.80 -5.64
N THR A 33 29.03 -19.77 -5.94
CA THR A 33 27.56 -19.92 -5.85
C THR A 33 27.01 -20.45 -7.17
N THR A 34 26.71 -21.74 -7.17
CA THR A 34 26.40 -22.57 -8.34
C THR A 34 24.95 -22.60 -8.86
N PRO A 35 23.96 -21.78 -8.42
CA PRO A 35 22.68 -21.76 -9.13
C PRO A 35 22.68 -20.76 -10.30
N LEU A 36 22.12 -21.21 -11.42
CA LEU A 36 21.70 -20.34 -12.53
C LEU A 36 20.64 -19.36 -12.01
N ARG A 37 20.79 -18.07 -12.30
CA ARG A 37 19.89 -17.02 -11.80
C ARG A 37 19.30 -16.23 -12.95
N MET A 38 18.02 -15.89 -12.82
CA MET A 38 17.41 -14.88 -13.68
C MET A 38 18.10 -13.52 -13.48
N LYS A 39 18.13 -12.70 -14.54
CA LYS A 39 18.76 -11.38 -14.56
C LYS A 39 18.56 -10.52 -13.29
N PRO A 40 17.34 -10.29 -12.76
CA PRO A 40 17.17 -9.52 -11.52
C PRO A 40 17.83 -10.17 -10.30
N SER A 41 17.79 -11.50 -10.21
CA SER A 41 18.43 -12.26 -9.14
C SER A 41 19.96 -12.24 -9.24
N LEU A 42 20.50 -12.21 -10.47
CA LEU A 42 21.94 -12.07 -10.69
C LEU A 42 22.44 -10.68 -10.33
N ILE A 43 21.70 -9.62 -10.68
CA ILE A 43 22.02 -8.23 -10.32
C ILE A 43 22.09 -8.09 -8.79
N ARG A 44 21.07 -8.58 -8.08
CA ARG A 44 21.05 -8.59 -6.60
C ARG A 44 22.18 -9.42 -5.99
N HIS A 45 22.53 -10.55 -6.61
CA HIS A 45 23.67 -11.35 -6.15
C HIS A 45 24.99 -10.59 -6.27
N LEU A 46 25.23 -9.91 -7.39
CA LEU A 46 26.43 -9.07 -7.59
C LEU A 46 26.47 -7.92 -6.60
N GLU A 47 25.35 -7.22 -6.43
CA GLU A 47 25.20 -6.15 -5.45
C GLU A 47 25.60 -6.59 -4.04
N THR A 48 25.09 -7.73 -3.58
CA THR A 48 25.25 -8.19 -2.19
C THR A 48 26.52 -8.99 -1.91
N HIS A 49 27.06 -9.71 -2.90
CA HIS A 49 28.22 -10.60 -2.68
C HIS A 49 29.54 -10.04 -3.21
N HIS A 50 29.51 -9.15 -4.20
CA HIS A 50 30.70 -8.75 -4.94
C HIS A 50 30.93 -7.24 -4.98
N CYS A 51 29.86 -6.45 -5.03
CA CYS A 51 29.96 -5.00 -5.14
C CYS A 51 29.85 -4.28 -3.79
N SER A 52 29.07 -4.77 -2.81
CA SER A 52 28.92 -4.07 -1.52
C SER A 52 30.17 -4.18 -0.63
N PRO A 53 30.74 -3.05 -0.14
CA PRO A 53 31.93 -3.03 0.72
C PRO A 53 31.62 -3.25 2.22
N GLY A 54 30.39 -3.62 2.60
CA GLY A 54 29.97 -3.71 4.00
C GLY A 54 30.13 -5.09 4.65
N PRO A 55 30.30 -5.17 5.99
CA PRO A 55 30.15 -6.42 6.73
C PRO A 55 28.76 -7.00 6.45
N LYS A 56 28.70 -8.22 5.94
CA LYS A 56 27.43 -8.92 5.67
C LYS A 56 26.71 -9.10 7.02
N PRO A 57 25.47 -8.63 7.18
CA PRO A 57 24.67 -8.98 8.35
C PRO A 57 24.61 -10.51 8.41
N ILE A 58 25.06 -11.09 9.51
CA ILE A 58 24.91 -12.53 9.75
C ILE A 58 23.40 -12.80 9.64
N PRO A 59 22.93 -13.62 8.67
CA PRO A 59 21.53 -13.97 8.63
C PRO A 59 21.20 -14.65 9.96
N PRO A 60 20.24 -14.14 10.75
CA PRO A 60 19.87 -14.82 11.97
C PRO A 60 19.50 -16.25 11.61
N SER A 61 20.07 -17.22 12.33
CA SER A 61 19.70 -18.64 12.18
C SER A 61 18.18 -18.75 12.19
N VAL A 62 17.62 -19.67 11.40
CA VAL A 62 16.18 -19.95 11.38
C VAL A 62 15.64 -20.15 12.81
N ALA A 63 16.46 -20.70 13.72
CA ALA A 63 16.13 -20.81 15.13
C ALA A 63 15.97 -19.46 15.86
N VAL A 64 16.79 -18.45 15.53
CA VAL A 64 16.68 -17.09 16.08
C VAL A 64 15.47 -16.36 15.49
N THR A 65 15.20 -16.55 14.21
CA THR A 65 14.01 -16.00 13.55
C THR A 65 12.73 -16.61 14.13
N LEU A 66 12.72 -17.92 14.39
CA LEU A 66 11.59 -18.61 15.03
C LEU A 66 11.44 -18.21 16.51
N ALA A 67 12.54 -18.06 17.26
CA ALA A 67 12.50 -17.62 18.66
C ALA A 67 11.95 -16.19 18.81
N LYS A 68 12.23 -15.31 17.83
CA LYS A 68 11.65 -13.95 17.77
C LYS A 68 10.18 -13.93 17.39
N LEU A 69 9.66 -14.96 16.73
CA LEU A 69 8.23 -15.10 16.42
C LEU A 69 7.43 -15.71 17.58
N GLN A 70 8.08 -16.39 18.53
CA GLN A 70 7.41 -17.05 19.66
C GLN A 70 7.12 -16.12 20.85
N HIS A 71 7.72 -14.93 20.91
CA HIS A 71 7.42 -13.94 21.94
C HIS A 71 6.80 -12.71 21.29
N CYS A 72 5.48 -12.72 21.15
CA CYS A 72 4.69 -11.56 20.74
C CYS A 72 4.18 -10.83 22.01
N PRO A 73 4.89 -9.82 22.54
CA PRO A 73 4.19 -8.73 23.22
C PRO A 73 3.39 -7.93 22.17
N PRO A 74 2.38 -7.14 22.57
CA PRO A 74 1.61 -6.33 21.64
C PRO A 74 2.56 -5.48 20.80
N LEU A 75 2.34 -5.45 19.48
CA LEU A 75 3.12 -4.64 18.54
C LEU A 75 2.91 -3.15 18.81
N GLU A 76 3.57 -2.63 19.85
CA GLU A 76 3.73 -1.21 20.03
C GLU A 76 4.77 -0.72 19.03
N ASN A 77 4.27 -0.03 18.01
CA ASN A 77 5.00 0.98 17.27
C ASN A 77 6.26 0.49 16.53
N GLU A 78 6.10 -0.51 15.65
CA GLU A 78 7.04 -0.71 14.55
C GLU A 78 7.13 0.61 13.77
N VAL A 79 8.24 1.34 13.93
CA VAL A 79 8.48 2.65 13.30
C VAL A 79 8.46 2.44 11.79
N GLU A 80 7.31 2.71 11.19
CA GLU A 80 7.09 2.53 9.76
C GLU A 80 8.17 3.29 8.97
N SER A 81 8.79 2.60 8.00
CA SER A 81 9.82 3.20 7.14
C SER A 81 9.30 4.51 6.52
N PRO A 82 10.14 5.56 6.42
CA PRO A 82 9.76 6.84 5.80
C PRO A 82 9.17 6.67 4.39
N LEU A 83 9.68 5.70 3.63
CA LEU A 83 9.15 5.37 2.30
C LEU A 83 7.72 4.84 2.38
N THR A 84 7.46 3.92 3.31
CA THR A 84 6.12 3.32 3.46
C THR A 84 5.10 4.36 3.94
N LYS A 85 5.51 5.27 4.85
CA LYS A 85 4.69 6.43 5.24
C LYS A 85 4.35 7.30 4.04
N ALA A 86 5.36 7.70 3.26
CA ALA A 86 5.17 8.54 2.09
C ALA A 86 4.22 7.90 1.06
N VAL A 87 4.36 6.59 0.80
CA VAL A 87 3.46 5.85 -0.09
C VAL A 87 2.03 5.86 0.43
N ARG A 88 1.82 5.58 1.74
CA ARG A 88 0.49 5.57 2.33
C ARG A 88 -0.19 6.94 2.25
N VAL A 89 0.53 8.00 2.63
CA VAL A 89 0.01 9.37 2.60
C VAL A 89 -0.32 9.77 1.17
N THR A 90 0.57 9.49 0.22
CA THR A 90 0.33 9.79 -1.21
C THR A 90 -0.91 9.06 -1.73
N ALA A 91 -1.05 7.77 -1.41
CA ALA A 91 -2.22 6.98 -1.80
C ALA A 91 -3.52 7.53 -1.19
N ALA A 92 -3.50 7.92 0.09
CA ALA A 92 -4.65 8.50 0.76
C ALA A 92 -5.10 9.83 0.11
N LEU A 93 -4.15 10.69 -0.27
CA LEU A 93 -4.44 11.94 -0.96
C LEU A 93 -5.00 11.70 -2.37
N VAL A 94 -4.47 10.73 -3.11
CA VAL A 94 -5.00 10.34 -4.41
C VAL A 94 -6.45 9.84 -4.27
N LEU A 95 -6.72 8.95 -3.31
CA LEU A 95 -8.06 8.44 -3.05
C LEU A 95 -9.05 9.56 -2.69
N ARG A 96 -8.62 10.53 -1.87
CA ARG A 96 -9.42 11.71 -1.53
C ARG A 96 -9.76 12.54 -2.75
N ASN A 97 -8.77 12.79 -3.61
CA ASN A 97 -8.98 13.55 -4.84
C ASN A 97 -9.93 12.83 -5.79
N LEU A 98 -9.84 11.49 -5.89
CA LEU A 98 -10.77 10.68 -6.67
C LEU A 98 -12.20 10.77 -6.11
N CYS A 99 -12.37 10.65 -4.78
CA CYS A 99 -13.67 10.79 -4.14
C CYS A 99 -14.29 12.18 -4.39
N ARG A 100 -13.47 13.23 -4.38
CA ARG A 100 -13.93 14.61 -4.59
C ARG A 100 -14.25 14.93 -6.05
N MET A 101 -13.41 14.48 -6.99
CA MET A 101 -13.49 14.91 -8.39
C MET A 101 -14.19 13.91 -9.31
N ALA A 102 -14.23 12.62 -8.96
CA ALA A 102 -14.76 11.56 -9.80
C ALA A 102 -15.78 10.69 -9.03
N PRO A 103 -17.07 11.10 -8.96
CA PRO A 103 -18.11 10.36 -8.25
C PRO A 103 -18.31 8.92 -8.75
N SER A 104 -18.00 8.67 -10.03
CA SER A 104 -18.02 7.32 -10.62
C SER A 104 -17.10 6.33 -9.92
N THR A 105 -16.11 6.80 -9.16
CA THR A 105 -15.20 5.94 -8.39
C THR A 105 -15.77 5.50 -7.04
N HIS A 106 -16.86 6.12 -6.57
CA HIS A 106 -17.40 5.86 -5.23
C HIS A 106 -17.83 4.41 -5.05
N CYS A 107 -18.43 3.78 -6.07
CA CYS A 107 -18.84 2.38 -5.98
C CYS A 107 -17.65 1.41 -5.82
N GLN A 108 -16.48 1.76 -6.39
CA GLN A 108 -15.26 0.97 -6.27
C GLN A 108 -14.62 1.17 -4.90
N ILE A 109 -14.60 2.40 -4.40
CA ILE A 109 -14.00 2.76 -3.12
C ILE A 109 -14.85 2.26 -1.94
N ARG A 110 -16.18 2.28 -2.05
CA ARG A 110 -17.11 1.74 -1.02
C ARG A 110 -16.87 0.26 -0.71
N ARG A 111 -16.38 -0.54 -1.66
CA ARG A 111 -16.00 -1.94 -1.39
C ARG A 111 -14.88 -2.08 -0.35
N HIS A 112 -14.13 -1.02 -0.12
CA HIS A 112 -13.01 -0.97 0.82
C HIS A 112 -13.30 -0.11 2.06
N GLU A 113 -14.55 0.31 2.26
CA GLU A 113 -14.97 1.21 3.34
C GLU A 113 -14.56 0.73 4.74
N HIS A 114 -14.65 -0.57 5.00
CA HIS A 114 -14.20 -1.18 6.26
C HIS A 114 -12.71 -0.89 6.54
N ARG A 115 -11.83 -1.19 5.57
CA ARG A 115 -10.38 -0.98 5.72
C ARG A 115 -10.02 0.49 5.77
N LEU A 116 -10.76 1.34 5.06
CA LEU A 116 -10.59 2.79 5.14
C LEU A 116 -10.97 3.31 6.53
N SER A 117 -12.03 2.77 7.14
CA SER A 117 -12.46 3.13 8.50
C SER A 117 -11.43 2.72 9.54
N GLU A 118 -10.83 1.52 9.42
CA GLU A 118 -9.71 1.10 10.28
C GLU A 118 -8.53 2.07 10.20
N VAL A 119 -8.20 2.56 9.00
CA VAL A 119 -7.11 3.54 8.82
C VAL A 119 -7.51 4.92 9.34
N ALA A 120 -8.76 5.35 9.18
CA ALA A 120 -9.26 6.62 9.68
C ALA A 120 -9.25 6.67 11.23
N LEU A 121 -9.50 5.54 11.89
CA LEU A 121 -9.48 5.42 13.35
C LEU A 121 -8.08 5.15 13.94
N SER A 122 -7.06 5.04 13.10
CA SER A 122 -5.68 4.81 13.54
C SER A 122 -4.91 6.12 13.74
N ASP A 123 -3.88 6.11 14.60
CA ASP A 123 -2.95 7.24 14.81
C ASP A 123 -1.97 7.47 13.64
N ARG A 124 -2.39 7.17 12.40
CA ARG A 124 -1.56 7.30 11.20
C ARG A 124 -1.77 8.67 10.57
N GLU A 125 -0.70 9.27 10.03
CA GLU A 125 -0.75 10.57 9.32
C GLU A 125 -1.78 10.61 8.16
N ALA A 126 -2.09 9.46 7.57
CA ALA A 126 -3.08 9.33 6.51
C ALA A 126 -4.55 9.38 7.00
N ALA A 127 -4.81 9.29 8.31
CA ALA A 127 -6.15 9.17 8.89
C ALA A 127 -7.08 10.32 8.50
N HIS A 128 -6.57 11.55 8.53
CA HIS A 128 -7.35 12.74 8.15
C HIS A 128 -7.81 12.68 6.69
N ALA A 129 -6.90 12.35 5.77
CA ALA A 129 -7.22 12.25 4.34
C ALA A 129 -8.26 11.14 4.06
N ILE A 130 -8.18 10.01 4.78
CA ILE A 130 -9.16 8.93 4.65
C ILE A 130 -10.51 9.30 5.27
N THR A 131 -10.53 10.05 6.38
CA THR A 131 -11.77 10.59 6.96
C THR A 131 -12.49 11.48 5.96
N GLU A 132 -11.77 12.36 5.25
CA GLU A 132 -12.32 13.13 4.14
C GLU A 132 -12.86 12.23 3.02
N CYS A 133 -12.15 11.16 2.62
CA CYS A 133 -12.66 10.20 1.64
C CYS A 133 -14.01 9.62 2.07
N LEU A 134 -14.09 9.06 3.29
CA LEU A 134 -15.29 8.45 3.83
C LEU A 134 -16.45 9.45 3.93
N THR A 135 -16.13 10.72 4.19
CA THR A 135 -17.09 11.82 4.19
C THR A 135 -17.66 12.01 2.78
N TYR A 136 -16.83 12.18 1.74
CA TYR A 136 -17.29 12.32 0.36
C TYR A 136 -18.11 11.12 -0.13
N LEU A 137 -17.75 9.89 0.28
CA LEU A 137 -18.53 8.71 -0.08
C LEU A 137 -19.94 8.74 0.51
N ASN A 138 -20.07 9.23 1.74
CA ASN A 138 -21.33 9.24 2.49
C ASN A 138 -22.12 10.55 2.37
N LEU A 139 -21.56 11.57 1.71
CA LEU A 139 -22.33 12.75 1.35
C LEU A 139 -23.41 12.35 0.33
N PRO A 140 -24.69 12.67 0.58
CA PRO A 140 -25.71 12.57 -0.44
C PRO A 140 -25.31 13.48 -1.60
N SER A 141 -25.32 12.95 -2.82
CA SER A 141 -25.06 13.75 -4.02
C SER A 141 -25.94 15.00 -3.97
N PRO A 142 -25.42 16.21 -4.28
CA PRO A 142 -26.27 17.40 -4.30
C PRO A 142 -27.47 17.13 -5.22
N PRO A 143 -28.70 17.48 -4.80
CA PRO A 143 -29.87 17.31 -5.64
C PRO A 143 -29.66 18.06 -6.96
N PRO A 144 -30.15 17.53 -8.09
CA PRO A 144 -30.08 18.25 -9.36
C PRO A 144 -30.68 19.65 -9.20
N PRO A 145 -30.14 20.67 -9.89
CA PRO A 145 -30.55 22.08 -9.74
C PRO A 145 -32.02 22.37 -10.11
N SER A 146 -32.80 21.37 -10.51
CA SER A 146 -34.22 21.48 -10.85
C SER A 146 -35.17 21.53 -9.64
N LEU A 147 -34.70 21.33 -8.40
CA LEU A 147 -35.54 21.37 -7.18
C LEU A 147 -35.14 22.44 -6.16
N ALA A 148 -34.09 23.23 -6.42
CA ALA A 148 -33.65 24.30 -5.53
C ALA A 148 -34.31 25.63 -5.92
N ALA A 149 -35.62 25.77 -5.64
CA ALA A 149 -36.31 27.01 -5.25
C ALA A 149 -37.82 26.95 -5.60
N ASN A 150 -38.64 26.53 -4.65
CA ASN A 150 -39.92 27.18 -4.44
C ASN A 150 -40.05 27.47 -2.93
N PRO A 151 -39.96 28.74 -2.50
CA PRO A 151 -39.97 29.10 -1.08
C PRO A 151 -41.38 29.15 -0.46
N HIS A 152 -42.36 28.48 -1.05
CA HIS A 152 -43.71 28.38 -0.52
C HIS A 152 -44.18 26.93 -0.54
N ASP A 153 -43.76 26.14 0.44
CA ASP A 153 -44.59 25.03 0.89
C ASP A 153 -44.33 24.74 2.37
N ASN A 154 -45.00 25.52 3.20
CA ASN A 154 -45.16 25.23 4.62
C ASN A 154 -46.17 24.08 4.75
N THR A 155 -45.71 22.83 4.80
CA THR A 155 -46.52 21.75 5.36
C THR A 155 -45.72 20.98 6.40
N PHE A 156 -45.87 21.46 7.62
CA PHE A 156 -45.59 20.78 8.87
C PHE A 156 -46.55 19.58 9.02
N THR A 157 -46.02 18.36 9.19
CA THR A 157 -46.65 17.34 10.06
C THR A 157 -45.62 16.29 10.50
N HIS A 158 -45.08 16.53 11.69
CA HIS A 158 -44.98 15.62 12.82
C HIS A 158 -44.73 14.11 12.59
N HIS A 159 -43.54 13.68 13.02
CA HIS A 159 -43.26 12.49 13.83
C HIS A 159 -44.50 11.85 14.51
N GLN A 160 -44.70 10.52 14.40
CA GLN A 160 -44.29 9.50 15.38
C GLN A 160 -45.04 8.15 15.27
N LEU A 161 -44.27 7.09 15.54
CA LEU A 161 -44.59 5.86 16.26
C LEU A 161 -45.36 4.71 15.59
N THR A 162 -44.64 3.58 15.55
CA THR A 162 -45.06 2.21 15.85
C THR A 162 -46.20 1.58 15.04
N GLU A 163 -45.89 0.54 14.28
CA GLU A 163 -46.35 -0.80 14.67
C GLU A 163 -45.54 -1.91 13.98
N ASN A 164 -45.06 -2.79 14.85
CA ASN A 164 -44.43 -4.06 14.58
C ASN A 164 -45.54 -5.10 14.34
N SER A 165 -45.34 -5.93 13.32
CA SER A 165 -45.64 -7.37 13.34
C SER A 165 -47.09 -7.91 13.30
N TYR A 166 -47.20 -9.00 12.53
CA TYR A 166 -48.11 -10.15 12.64
C TYR A 166 -49.35 -10.26 11.73
N SER A 167 -49.16 -11.09 10.69
CA SER A 167 -50.00 -12.20 10.21
C SER A 167 -51.41 -11.98 9.63
N SER A 168 -51.54 -12.48 8.39
CA SER A 168 -52.72 -13.05 7.74
C SER A 168 -53.47 -14.09 8.60
N PRO A 169 -54.70 -14.50 8.26
CA PRO A 169 -55.07 -15.13 6.98
C PRO A 169 -56.06 -14.32 6.13
#